data_AF-A0A7W9YIJ2-F1
#
_entry.id   AF-A0A7W9YIJ2-F1
#
_cell.length_a   1.000
_cell.length_b   1.000
_cell.length_c   1.000
_cell.angle_alpha   90.00
_cell.angle_beta   90.00
_cell.angle_gamma   90.00
#
_symmetry.space_group_name_H-M   'P 1'
#
loop_
_entity.id
_entity.type
_entity.pdbx_description
1 polymer ?
#
loop_
_entity_poly.entity_id
_entity_poly.type
_entity_poly.pdbx_seq_one_letter_code
_entity_poly.pdbx_strand_id
1 'polypeptide(L)'
;MGADAKRSRDGNQVAADACTPRGKDTRFGGRTRKVSVSMPEGLSAAVQNRVGRGEFSHYVTEAVTRQLELDQLAELAELLEAEHGPVPEEALAEAEAAWPDAE
;
A
#
# COMPACT_ATOMS: atom_id res chain seq x y z
N MET A 1 -38.01 6.85 -46.97
CA MET A 1 -37.66 7.15 -45.58
C MET A 1 -37.29 5.84 -44.89
N GLY A 2 -36.00 5.59 -44.70
CA GLY A 2 -35.50 4.32 -44.17
C GLY A 2 -34.02 4.43 -43.80
N ALA A 3 -33.78 4.53 -42.50
CA ALA A 3 -32.58 4.23 -41.72
C ALA A 3 -31.20 4.72 -42.21
N ASP A 4 -30.77 5.82 -41.59
CA ASP A 4 -29.39 6.22 -41.37
C ASP A 4 -28.77 5.52 -40.14
N ALA A 5 -27.44 5.60 -40.07
CA ALA A 5 -26.54 5.40 -38.92
C ALA A 5 -26.12 3.95 -38.59
N LYS A 6 -24.92 3.51 -39.00
CA LYS A 6 -23.56 3.80 -38.45
C LYS A 6 -23.18 2.91 -37.25
N ARG A 7 -22.32 1.94 -37.57
CA ARG A 7 -20.99 1.70 -36.97
C ARG A 7 -20.98 1.42 -35.46
N SER A 8 -21.26 0.16 -35.09
CA SER A 8 -20.86 -0.37 -33.78
C SER A 8 -19.34 -0.54 -33.75
N ARG A 9 -18.70 0.13 -32.80
CA ARG A 9 -17.28 0.01 -32.47
C ARG A 9 -17.26 -0.97 -31.30
N ASP A 10 -16.75 -2.18 -31.50
CA ASP A 10 -16.49 -3.12 -30.42
C ASP A 10 -15.45 -2.50 -29.49
N GLY A 11 -15.93 -2.04 -28.33
CA GLY A 11 -15.11 -1.52 -27.25
C GLY A 11 -14.39 -2.67 -26.57
N ASN A 12 -13.18 -2.97 -27.01
CA ASN A 12 -12.25 -3.79 -26.26
C ASN A 12 -11.63 -2.95 -25.14
N GLN A 13 -12.31 -2.90 -24.00
CA GLN A 13 -11.77 -2.32 -22.77
C GLN A 13 -11.00 -3.43 -22.03
N VAL A 14 -9.75 -3.67 -22.42
CA VAL A 14 -8.82 -4.47 -21.61
C VAL A 14 -8.56 -3.72 -20.31
N ALA A 15 -8.86 -4.39 -19.20
CA ALA A 15 -8.67 -3.90 -17.85
C ALA A 15 -7.22 -3.44 -17.65
N ALA A 16 -7.05 -2.14 -17.42
CA ALA A 16 -5.88 -1.66 -16.73
C ALA A 16 -6.07 -2.03 -15.25
N ASP A 17 -5.46 -3.12 -14.82
CA ASP A 17 -5.10 -3.33 -13.41
C ASP A 17 -4.02 -2.30 -13.04
N ALA A 18 -4.47 -1.06 -12.96
CA ALA A 18 -3.74 -0.01 -12.31
C ALA A 18 -3.88 -0.28 -10.81
N CYS A 19 -2.73 -0.45 -10.16
CA CYS A 19 -2.54 -0.31 -8.72
C CYS A 19 -3.32 0.92 -8.24
N THR A 20 -4.55 0.68 -7.80
CA THR A 20 -5.40 1.69 -7.20
C THR A 20 -4.87 1.83 -5.79
N PRO A 21 -4.43 3.02 -5.35
CA PRO A 21 -4.03 3.19 -3.97
C PRO A 21 -5.23 2.86 -3.10
N ARG A 22 -5.10 1.79 -2.31
CA ARG A 22 -6.09 1.35 -1.32
C ARG A 22 -6.43 2.58 -0.48
N GLY A 23 -7.72 2.91 -0.39
CA GLY A 23 -8.17 4.21 0.07
C GLY A 23 -7.70 4.56 1.49
N LYS A 24 -7.42 5.86 1.70
CA LYS A 24 -7.19 6.57 2.97
C LYS A 24 -7.24 5.66 4.21
N ASP A 25 -6.10 5.21 4.69
CA ASP A 25 -6.02 4.47 5.95
C ASP A 25 -6.51 5.38 7.10
N THR A 26 -7.77 5.21 7.51
CA THR A 26 -8.42 6.03 8.55
C THR A 26 -7.96 5.72 9.97
N ARG A 27 -6.96 4.85 10.15
CA ARG A 27 -6.54 4.30 11.45
C ARG A 27 -5.93 5.37 12.37
N PHE A 28 -5.36 6.42 11.81
CA PHE A 28 -4.78 7.56 12.55
C PHE A 28 -5.64 8.85 12.41
N GLY A 29 -6.97 8.70 12.42
CA GLY A 29 -7.90 9.82 12.28
C GLY A 29 -7.82 10.85 13.41
N GLY A 30 -8.04 12.13 13.10
CA GLY A 30 -8.06 13.20 14.09
C GLY A 30 -7.65 14.57 13.53
N ARG A 31 -7.62 15.58 14.39
CA ARG A 31 -7.10 16.91 14.02
C ARG A 31 -5.59 16.85 13.82
N THR A 32 -5.12 17.36 12.69
CA THR A 32 -3.70 17.46 12.40
C THR A 32 -3.00 18.42 13.36
N ARG A 33 -1.89 17.97 13.95
CA ARG A 33 -0.98 18.78 14.76
C ARG A 33 0.35 18.92 14.02
N LYS A 34 0.86 20.15 13.92
CA LYS A 34 2.19 20.40 13.37
C LYS A 34 3.25 19.85 14.33
N VAL A 35 4.15 19.02 13.80
CA VAL A 35 5.34 18.52 14.48
C VAL A 35 6.56 18.90 13.63
N SER A 36 7.60 19.44 14.26
CA SER A 36 8.85 19.80 13.57
C SER A 36 9.89 18.71 13.78
N VAL A 37 10.48 18.22 12.69
CA VAL A 37 11.56 17.22 12.69
C VAL A 37 12.67 17.69 11.73
N SER A 38 13.91 17.37 12.05
CA SER A 38 15.05 17.62 11.16
C SER A 38 15.30 16.41 10.27
N MET A 39 15.72 16.64 9.03
CA MET A 39 15.98 15.59 8.05
C MET A 39 17.15 15.97 7.14
N PRO A 40 17.88 14.98 6.59
CA PRO A 40 18.91 15.25 5.59
C PRO A 40 18.35 16.04 4.40
N GLU A 41 19.08 17.06 3.97
CA GLU A 41 18.67 17.94 2.86
C GLU A 41 18.42 17.15 1.57
N GLY A 42 19.31 16.21 1.25
CA GLY A 42 19.14 15.34 0.08
C GLY A 42 17.84 14.53 0.12
N LEU A 43 17.42 14.07 1.30
CA LEU A 43 16.19 13.30 1.45
C LEU A 43 14.96 14.19 1.28
N SER A 44 14.95 15.36 1.91
CA SER A 44 13.82 16.29 1.79
C SER A 44 13.63 16.77 0.34
N ALA A 45 14.72 17.06 -0.36
CA ALA A 45 14.72 17.41 -1.78
C ALA A 45 14.23 16.24 -2.65
N ALA A 46 14.70 15.01 -2.41
CA ALA A 46 14.28 13.83 -3.16
C ALA A 46 12.77 13.57 -3.03
N VAL A 47 12.22 13.69 -1.81
CA VAL A 47 10.78 13.56 -1.57
C VAL A 47 10.01 14.66 -2.28
N GLN A 48 10.42 15.92 -2.15
CA GLN A 48 9.76 17.05 -2.82
C GLN A 48 9.74 16.88 -4.35
N ASN A 49 10.85 16.42 -4.94
CA ASN A 49 10.94 16.13 -6.37
C ASN A 49 10.01 14.99 -6.80
N ARG A 50 9.79 13.99 -5.93
CA ARG A 50 8.90 12.85 -6.20
C ARG A 50 7.43 13.23 -6.15
N VAL A 51 7.01 14.00 -5.15
CA VAL A 51 5.59 14.21 -4.84
C VAL A 51 5.03 15.55 -5.33
N GLY A 52 5.91 16.51 -5.61
CA GLY A 52 5.52 17.85 -6.04
C GLY A 52 5.13 18.78 -4.90
N ARG A 53 4.60 19.95 -5.26
CA ARG A 53 4.27 21.03 -4.30
C ARG A 53 3.03 20.66 -3.48
N GLY A 54 3.11 20.85 -2.16
CA GLY A 54 1.98 20.66 -1.24
C GLY A 54 1.80 19.22 -0.73
N GLU A 55 2.37 18.23 -1.42
CA GLU A 55 2.16 16.81 -1.10
C GLU A 55 3.18 16.25 -0.11
N PHE A 56 4.17 17.03 0.30
CA PHE A 56 5.24 16.58 1.20
C PHE A 56 4.70 16.01 2.52
N SER A 57 3.78 16.73 3.17
CA SER A 57 3.21 16.28 4.45
C SER A 57 2.34 15.04 4.29
N HIS A 58 1.59 14.94 3.19
CA HIS A 58 0.79 13.75 2.90
C HIS A 58 1.68 12.52 2.73
N TYR A 59 2.74 12.65 1.92
CA TYR A 59 3.71 11.57 1.72
C TYR A 59 4.36 11.11 3.02
N VAL A 60 4.79 12.05 3.87
CA VAL A 60 5.39 11.70 5.16
C VAL A 60 4.38 11.02 6.08
N THR A 61 3.13 11.49 6.13
CA THR A 61 2.07 10.85 6.91
C THR A 61 1.86 9.40 6.46
N GLU A 62 1.69 9.16 5.17
CA GLU A 62 1.51 7.80 4.61
C GLU A 62 2.72 6.91 4.88
N ALA A 63 3.94 7.43 4.72
CA ALA A 63 5.16 6.69 4.99
C ALA A 63 5.29 6.29 6.46
N VAL A 64 4.98 7.21 7.39
CA VAL A 64 5.02 6.94 8.83
C VAL A 64 3.92 5.98 9.24
N THR A 65 2.70 6.13 8.70
CA THR A 65 1.59 5.20 8.91
C THR A 65 1.98 3.79 8.47
N ARG A 66 2.52 3.64 7.27
CA ARG A 66 2.96 2.33 6.78
C ARG A 66 4.07 1.73 7.63
N GLN A 67 5.01 2.55 8.08
CA GLN A 67 6.11 2.08 8.94
C GLN A 67 5.57 1.58 10.30
N LEU A 68 4.69 2.34 10.95
CA LEU A 68 4.08 1.91 12.21
C LEU A 68 3.32 0.60 12.08
N GLU A 69 2.64 0.38 10.96
CA GLU A 69 1.96 -0.89 10.68
C GLU A 69 2.95 -2.05 10.52
N LEU A 70 4.09 -1.82 9.88
CA LEU A 70 5.16 -2.83 9.78
C LEU A 70 5.77 -3.14 11.14
N ASP A 71 6.03 -2.10 11.94
CA ASP A 71 6.59 -2.26 13.28
C ASP A 71 5.63 -3.09 14.16
N GLN A 72 4.33 -2.79 14.13
CA GLN A 72 3.30 -3.57 14.85
C GLN A 72 3.22 -5.02 14.37
N LEU A 73 3.37 -5.28 13.07
CA LEU A 73 3.39 -6.63 12.53
C LEU A 73 4.63 -7.40 12.99
N ALA A 74 5.79 -6.73 13.02
CA ALA A 74 7.03 -7.32 13.51
C ALA A 74 6.93 -7.66 15.01
N GLU A 75 6.43 -6.73 15.83
CA GLU A 75 6.19 -6.97 17.26
C GLU A 75 5.25 -8.17 17.49
N LEU A 76 4.17 -8.27 16.71
CA LEU A 76 3.26 -9.41 16.80
C LEU A 76 3.94 -10.73 16.40
N ALA A 77 4.73 -10.72 15.32
CA ALA A 77 5.43 -11.90 14.86
C ALA A 77 6.44 -12.41 15.92
N GLU A 78 7.20 -11.50 16.53
CA GLU A 78 8.13 -11.82 17.63
C GLU A 78 7.42 -12.43 18.83
N LEU A 79 6.24 -11.91 19.21
CA LEU A 79 5.44 -12.47 20.30
C LEU A 79 4.97 -13.90 19.99
N LEU A 80 4.49 -14.14 18.77
CA LEU A 80 4.02 -15.46 18.36
C LEU A 80 5.16 -16.48 18.29
N GLU A 81 6.33 -16.08 17.78
CA GLU A 81 7.51 -16.94 17.76
C GLU A 81 8.02 -17.24 19.17
N ALA A 82 7.97 -16.27 20.09
CA ALA A 82 8.33 -16.50 21.48
C ALA A 82 7.36 -17.47 22.20
N GLU A 83 6.07 -17.43 21.86
CA GLU A 83 5.04 -18.30 22.45
C GLU A 83 5.05 -19.72 21.86
N HIS A 84 5.25 -19.85 20.54
CA HIS A 84 5.05 -21.10 19.81
C HIS A 84 6.32 -21.71 19.20
N GLY A 85 7.42 -20.95 19.17
CA GLY A 85 8.62 -21.30 18.42
C GLY A 85 8.53 -20.94 16.93
N PRO A 86 9.60 -21.19 16.16
CA PRO A 86 9.62 -20.91 14.72
C PRO A 86 8.58 -21.76 13.98
N VAL A 87 8.07 -21.23 12.87
CA VAL A 87 7.11 -21.95 12.01
C VAL A 87 7.81 -23.15 11.34
N PRO A 88 7.29 -24.38 11.49
CA PRO A 88 7.87 -25.55 10.84
C PRO A 88 7.72 -25.51 9.32
N GLU A 89 8.73 -25.99 8.59
CA GLU A 89 8.75 -26.06 7.12
C GLU A 89 7.60 -26.91 6.56
N GLU A 90 7.22 -27.99 7.26
CA GLU A 90 6.09 -28.81 6.86
C GLU A 90 4.76 -28.06 6.89
N ALA A 91 4.58 -27.12 7.83
CA ALA A 91 3.38 -26.30 7.94
C ALA A 91 3.33 -25.22 6.85
N LEU A 92 4.49 -24.68 6.46
CA LEU A 92 4.60 -23.76 5.32
C LEU A 92 4.24 -24.46 4.01
N ALA A 93 4.79 -25.65 3.77
CA ALA A 93 4.49 -26.45 2.58
C ALA A 93 3.00 -26.82 2.48
N GLU A 94 2.36 -27.14 3.62
CA GLU A 94 0.91 -27.38 3.66
C GLU A 94 0.11 -26.11 3.32
N ALA A 95 0.52 -24.95 3.84
CA ALA A 95 -0.15 -23.67 3.58
C ALA A 95 -0.02 -23.24 2.10
N GLU A 96 1.15 -23.38 1.49
CA GLU A 96 1.39 -23.11 0.06
C GLU A 96 0.51 -24.01 -0.82
N ALA A 97 0.44 -25.31 -0.51
CA ALA A 97 -0.41 -26.25 -1.24
C ALA A 97 -1.92 -25.93 -1.09
N ALA A 98 -2.32 -25.34 0.04
CA ALA A 98 -3.71 -24.95 0.30
C ALA A 98 -4.12 -23.66 -0.42
N TRP A 99 -3.17 -22.80 -0.82
CA TRP A 99 -3.44 -21.50 -1.44
C TRP A 99 -2.63 -21.26 -2.72
N PRO A 100 -2.90 -22.02 -3.81
CA PRO A 100 -2.07 -22.04 -5.01
C PRO A 100 -2.03 -20.72 -5.81
N ASP A 101 -2.90 -19.76 -5.52
CA ASP A 101 -2.95 -18.44 -6.18
C ASP A 101 -2.15 -17.35 -5.43
N ALA A 102 -1.28 -17.72 -4.48
CA ALA A 102 -0.50 -16.79 -3.67
C ALA A 102 0.81 -16.28 -4.33
N GLU A 103 1.09 -16.70 -5.57
CA GLU A 103 2.26 -16.31 -6.37
C GLU A 103 2.01 -15.06 -7.26
#